data_AF-A0A955NW67-F1
#
_entry.id   AF-A0A955NW67-F1
#
_cell.length_a   1.000
_cell.length_b   1.000
_cell.length_c   1.000
_cell.angle_alpha   90.00
_cell.angle_beta   90.00
_cell.angle_gamma   90.00
#
_symmetry.space_group_name_H-M   'P 1'
#
loop_
_entity.id
_entity.type
_entity.pdbx_description
1 polymer ?
#
loop_
_entity_poly.entity_id
_entity_poly.type
_entity_poly.pdbx_seq_one_letter_code
_entity_poly.pdbx_strand_id
1 'polypeptide(L)'
;SFWLMMANRPMENHFLTWTCAMLLGACVAFLFFNFNPATLFMGDTGALLIALWIGAGSIEGDFKTISGLMLATPIVLLGIPLLEVASSFGRRLKSRKRIFQADSQHMHHRLLKLGFRHRSIVLFYYGVTFLLGMLGYLIAPSSFNAEGDPIPRISDPKMVYGMMAVIGGGVFLGYAALVSIEKRFEFAILDITRRYERGNDIDKDLHELVGDETLEEETEPSKEN
;
A
#
# COMPACT_ATOMS: atom_id res chain seq x y z
N SER A 1 -6.86 3.65 13.73
CA SER A 1 -6.73 4.70 14.76
C SER A 1 -7.92 4.75 15.70
N PHE A 2 -9.17 4.93 15.23
CA PHE A 2 -10.38 4.85 16.07
C PHE A 2 -10.49 3.55 16.91
N TRP A 3 -10.08 2.43 16.32
CA TRP A 3 -10.06 1.12 16.98
C TRP A 3 -8.99 0.98 18.08
N LEU A 4 -7.82 1.61 17.92
CA LEU A 4 -6.79 1.70 18.97
C LEU A 4 -7.31 2.47 20.19
N MET A 5 -8.07 3.54 19.94
CA MET A 5 -8.71 4.37 20.97
C MET A 5 -9.79 3.61 21.75
N MET A 6 -10.60 2.77 21.10
CA MET A 6 -11.59 1.95 21.81
C MET A 6 -10.98 0.80 22.61
N ALA A 7 -9.73 0.44 22.30
CA ALA A 7 -9.01 -0.63 22.97
C ALA A 7 -8.23 -0.17 24.20
N ASN A 8 -7.59 1.01 24.15
CA ASN A 8 -6.93 1.59 25.31
C ASN A 8 -7.96 2.24 26.25
N ARG A 9 -8.48 1.48 27.22
CA ARG A 9 -9.26 2.05 28.32
C ARG A 9 -8.55 1.89 29.67
N PRO A 10 -7.98 2.98 30.18
CA PRO A 10 -8.24 3.41 31.55
C PRO A 10 -9.16 4.64 31.53
N MET A 11 -10.16 4.62 32.41
CA MET A 11 -11.26 5.61 32.50
C MET A 11 -10.85 7.02 32.94
N GLU A 12 -9.58 7.42 32.82
CA GLU A 12 -9.06 8.68 33.36
C GLU A 12 -8.78 9.77 32.30
N ASN A 13 -8.33 9.41 31.09
CA ASN A 13 -7.99 10.38 30.04
C ASN A 13 -9.13 10.57 29.01
N HIS A 14 -10.18 11.27 29.41
CA HIS A 14 -11.25 11.69 28.49
C HIS A 14 -10.73 12.55 27.33
N PHE A 15 -9.66 13.33 27.55
CA PHE A 15 -9.11 14.27 26.59
C PHE A 15 -8.71 13.62 25.25
N LEU A 16 -7.96 12.52 25.29
CA LEU A 16 -7.51 11.80 24.08
C LEU A 16 -8.69 11.24 23.28
N THR A 17 -9.72 10.75 23.97
CA THR A 17 -10.92 10.20 23.32
C THR A 17 -11.68 11.29 22.57
N TRP A 18 -11.87 12.46 23.18
CA TRP A 18 -12.56 13.58 22.55
C TRP A 18 -11.79 14.18 21.37
N THR A 19 -10.47 14.37 21.51
CA THR A 19 -9.64 14.92 20.42
C THR A 19 -9.58 13.98 19.22
N CYS A 20 -9.52 12.67 19.45
CA CYS A 20 -9.60 11.67 18.39
C CYS A 20 -10.99 11.61 17.73
N ALA A 21 -12.07 11.76 18.49
CA ALA A 21 -13.43 11.84 17.94
C ALA A 21 -13.61 13.09 17.06
N MET A 22 -13.06 14.23 17.49
CA MET A 22 -13.00 15.45 16.68
C MET A 22 -12.18 15.25 15.40
N LEU A 23 -11.01 14.60 15.49
CA LEU A 23 -10.17 14.29 14.34
C LEU A 23 -10.89 13.36 13.35
N LEU A 24 -11.61 12.35 13.86
CA LEU A 24 -12.44 11.47 13.02
C LEU A 24 -13.54 12.27 12.32
N GLY A 25 -14.25 13.14 13.05
CA GLY A 25 -15.27 14.02 12.48
C GLY A 25 -14.70 14.93 11.38
N ALA A 26 -13.53 15.51 11.61
CA ALA A 26 -12.82 16.33 10.63
C ALA A 26 -12.41 15.52 9.39
N CYS A 27 -11.91 14.29 9.57
CA CYS A 27 -11.58 13.39 8.46
C CYS A 27 -12.82 12.98 7.66
N VAL A 28 -13.95 12.70 8.32
CA VAL A 28 -15.21 12.37 7.65
C VAL A 28 -15.74 13.58 6.87
N ALA A 29 -15.70 14.77 7.46
CA ALA A 29 -16.06 16.01 6.78
C ALA A 29 -15.14 16.27 5.57
N PHE A 30 -13.83 16.15 5.75
CA PHE A 30 -12.85 16.26 4.66
C PHE A 30 -13.13 15.25 3.54
N LEU A 31 -13.48 14.01 3.89
CA LEU A 31 -13.76 12.95 2.93
C LEU A 31 -14.92 13.31 2.00
N PHE A 32 -15.99 13.95 2.51
CA PHE A 32 -17.09 14.44 1.67
C PHE A 32 -16.64 15.42 0.58
N PHE A 33 -15.66 16.29 0.88
CA PHE A 33 -15.10 17.24 -0.08
C PHE A 33 -13.98 16.64 -0.95
N ASN A 34 -13.37 15.53 -0.50
CA ASN A 34 -12.29 14.85 -1.18
C ASN A 34 -12.76 13.69 -2.09
N PHE A 35 -14.02 13.25 -1.98
CA PHE A 35 -14.60 12.26 -2.89
C PHE A 35 -14.55 12.74 -4.34
N ASN A 36 -14.24 11.83 -5.27
CA ASN A 36 -14.05 12.15 -6.68
C ASN A 36 -15.36 12.68 -7.32
N PRO A 37 -15.37 13.91 -7.89
CA PRO A 37 -14.24 14.82 -8.14
C PRO A 37 -13.82 15.66 -6.91
N ALA A 38 -12.54 15.60 -6.54
CA ALA A 38 -12.04 16.24 -5.32
C ALA A 38 -12.07 17.77 -5.42
N THR A 39 -12.68 18.42 -4.42
CA THR A 39 -12.75 19.89 -4.31
C THR A 39 -11.71 20.45 -3.33
N LEU A 40 -11.26 19.61 -2.39
CA LEU A 40 -10.30 19.95 -1.35
C LEU A 40 -9.20 18.88 -1.29
N PHE A 41 -7.93 19.30 -1.31
CA PHE A 41 -6.77 18.40 -1.16
C PHE A 41 -6.17 18.52 0.24
N MET A 42 -5.74 17.40 0.82
CA MET A 42 -5.20 17.36 2.18
C MET A 42 -3.84 18.06 2.30
N GLY A 43 -3.04 18.02 1.22
CA GLY A 43 -1.65 18.48 1.22
C GLY A 43 -0.77 17.72 2.20
N ASP A 44 0.51 18.11 2.26
CA ASP A 44 1.47 17.50 3.19
C ASP A 44 1.18 17.87 4.64
N THR A 45 0.72 19.10 4.87
CA THR A 45 0.41 19.60 6.22
C THR A 45 -0.69 18.77 6.90
N GLY A 46 -1.79 18.47 6.19
CA GLY A 46 -2.88 17.67 6.75
C GLY A 46 -2.47 16.22 7.00
N ALA A 47 -1.72 15.62 6.08
CA ALA A 47 -1.23 14.26 6.21
C ALA A 47 -0.25 14.11 7.40
N LEU A 48 0.69 15.04 7.55
CA LEU A 48 1.65 15.05 8.66
C LEU A 48 0.98 15.29 10.01
N LEU A 49 -0.02 16.18 10.07
CA LEU A 49 -0.79 16.42 11.29
C LEU A 49 -1.52 15.15 11.74
N ILE A 50 -2.19 14.44 10.83
CA ILE A 50 -2.88 13.18 11.14
C ILE A 50 -1.88 12.12 11.60
N ALA A 51 -0.76 11.99 10.92
CA ALA A 51 0.29 11.04 11.31
C ALA A 51 0.86 11.34 12.70
N LEU A 52 1.10 12.62 13.00
CA LEU A 52 1.56 13.07 14.32
C LEU A 52 0.54 12.72 15.41
N TRP A 53 -0.74 12.99 15.18
CA TRP A 53 -1.81 12.67 16.14
C TRP A 53 -1.93 11.16 16.39
N ILE A 54 -1.88 10.34 15.34
CA ILE A 54 -1.92 8.87 15.46
C ILE A 54 -0.66 8.36 16.20
N GLY A 55 0.50 8.91 15.89
CA GLY A 55 1.77 8.57 16.54
C GLY A 55 1.76 8.91 18.03
N ALA A 56 1.38 10.13 18.39
CA ALA A 56 1.28 10.58 19.77
C ALA A 56 0.30 9.73 20.58
N GLY A 57 -0.91 9.46 20.04
CA GLY A 57 -1.89 8.61 20.70
C GLY A 57 -1.49 7.14 20.83
N SER A 58 -0.52 6.67 20.03
CA SER A 58 0.02 5.31 20.16
C SER A 58 1.01 5.17 21.32
N ILE A 59 1.59 6.27 21.79
CA ILE A 59 2.55 6.30 22.92
C ILE A 59 1.82 6.43 24.26
N GLU A 60 0.63 7.04 24.29
CA GLU A 60 -0.16 7.27 25.50
C GLU A 60 -0.79 5.99 26.10
N GLY A 61 -0.51 4.81 25.53
CA GLY A 61 -0.92 3.53 26.14
C GLY A 61 -0.09 3.23 27.40
N ASP A 62 -0.74 2.73 28.45
CA ASP A 62 -0.04 2.29 29.66
C ASP A 62 0.79 1.02 29.37
N PHE A 63 2.08 1.19 29.09
CA PHE A 63 3.02 0.11 28.79
C PHE A 63 3.70 -0.49 30.03
N LYS A 64 3.01 -0.55 31.19
CA LYS A 64 3.59 -1.13 32.43
C LYS A 64 4.07 -2.58 32.23
N THR A 65 3.39 -3.33 31.36
CA THR A 65 3.80 -4.67 30.92
C THR A 65 3.63 -4.76 29.40
N ILE A 66 4.74 -4.77 28.65
CA ILE A 66 4.68 -4.91 27.19
C ILE A 66 4.37 -6.37 26.85
N SER A 67 3.10 -6.69 26.67
CA SER A 67 2.68 -7.97 26.07
C SER A 67 2.82 -7.92 24.55
N GLY A 68 3.17 -9.05 23.92
CA GLY A 68 3.27 -9.16 22.46
C GLY A 68 1.99 -8.73 21.72
N LEU A 69 0.81 -8.87 22.33
CA LEU A 69 -0.46 -8.39 21.77
C LEU A 69 -0.53 -6.86 21.67
N MET A 70 0.07 -6.14 22.64
CA MET A 70 0.09 -4.67 22.64
C MET A 70 0.96 -4.13 21.50
N LEU A 71 2.08 -4.80 21.19
CA LEU A 71 2.94 -4.46 20.06
C LEU A 71 2.30 -4.84 18.71
N ALA A 72 1.59 -5.97 18.66
CA ALA A 72 0.92 -6.42 17.44
C ALA A 72 -0.18 -5.45 16.98
N THR A 73 -0.86 -4.79 17.93
CA THR A 73 -2.00 -3.92 17.64
C THR A 73 -1.66 -2.76 16.67
N PRO A 74 -0.72 -1.84 16.97
CA PRO A 74 -0.38 -0.75 16.06
C PRO A 74 0.20 -1.24 14.72
N ILE A 75 0.92 -2.37 14.72
CA ILE A 75 1.48 -2.96 13.49
C ILE A 75 0.35 -3.41 12.56
N VAL A 76 -0.66 -4.11 13.09
CA VAL A 76 -1.83 -4.54 12.31
C VAL A 76 -2.63 -3.34 11.80
N LEU A 77 -2.84 -2.32 12.64
CA LEU A 77 -3.57 -1.12 12.24
C LEU A 77 -2.85 -0.28 11.18
N LEU A 78 -1.52 -0.24 11.24
CA LEU A 78 -0.69 0.46 10.25
C LEU A 78 -0.28 -0.46 9.10
N GLY A 79 -0.91 -1.63 8.93
CA GLY A 79 -0.52 -2.63 7.94
C GLY A 79 -0.38 -2.06 6.53
N ILE A 80 -1.37 -1.31 6.03
CA ILE A 80 -1.31 -0.69 4.69
C ILE A 80 -0.15 0.33 4.57
N PRO A 81 -0.03 1.36 5.45
CA PRO A 81 1.12 2.28 5.43
C PRO A 81 2.48 1.58 5.54
N LEU A 82 2.62 0.61 6.46
CA LEU A 82 3.86 -0.14 6.65
C LEU A 82 4.22 -0.95 5.41
N LEU A 83 3.23 -1.57 4.76
CA LEU A 83 3.42 -2.30 3.52
C LEU A 83 3.82 -1.38 2.36
N GLU A 84 3.23 -0.18 2.25
CA GLU A 84 3.65 0.80 1.25
C GLU A 84 5.14 1.16 1.43
N VAL A 85 5.56 1.44 2.66
CA VAL A 85 6.95 1.77 2.99
C VAL A 85 7.88 0.57 2.74
N ALA A 86 7.51 -0.62 3.22
CA ALA A 86 8.31 -1.83 3.06
C ALA A 86 8.45 -2.23 1.58
N SER A 87 7.37 -2.11 0.80
CA SER A 87 7.37 -2.38 -0.64
C SER A 87 8.24 -1.37 -1.39
N SER A 88 8.17 -0.09 -1.03
CA SER A 88 9.07 0.95 -1.56
C SER A 88 10.54 0.65 -1.24
N PHE A 89 10.84 0.28 0.01
CA PHE A 89 12.18 -0.08 0.45
C PHE A 89 12.72 -1.32 -0.29
N GLY A 90 11.95 -2.39 -0.37
CA GLY A 90 12.33 -3.62 -1.06
C GLY A 90 12.58 -3.43 -2.56
N ARG A 91 11.75 -2.60 -3.24
CA ARG A 91 11.98 -2.23 -4.64
C ARG A 91 13.27 -1.44 -4.81
N ARG A 92 13.53 -0.45 -3.95
CA ARG A 92 14.76 0.36 -4.01
C ARG A 92 16.00 -0.52 -3.83
N LEU A 93 15.94 -1.49 -2.91
CA LEU A 93 17.02 -2.45 -2.69
C LEU A 93 17.30 -3.32 -3.93
N LYS A 94 16.24 -3.86 -4.56
CA LYS A 94 16.36 -4.69 -5.78
C LYS A 94 16.82 -3.88 -7.00
N SER A 95 16.46 -2.60 -7.08
CA SER A 95 16.75 -1.74 -8.23
C SER A 95 18.16 -1.14 -8.23
N ARG A 96 18.93 -1.27 -7.13
CA ARG A 96 20.21 -0.55 -6.88
C ARG A 96 20.17 0.96 -7.20
N LYS A 97 18.98 1.56 -7.21
CA LYS A 97 18.78 3.01 -7.41
C LYS A 97 18.96 3.71 -6.07
N ARG A 98 19.38 4.98 -6.10
CA ARG A 98 19.64 5.76 -4.87
C ARG A 98 18.39 5.79 -3.99
N ILE A 99 18.56 5.44 -2.72
CA ILE A 99 17.49 5.28 -1.73
C ILE A 99 16.74 6.60 -1.49
N PHE A 100 17.30 7.76 -1.84
CA PHE A 100 16.72 9.09 -1.65
C PHE A 100 16.17 9.76 -2.92
N GLN A 101 16.10 9.06 -4.06
CA GLN A 101 15.42 9.62 -5.23
C GLN A 101 13.90 9.63 -5.00
N ALA A 102 13.25 10.75 -5.32
CA ALA A 102 11.80 10.90 -5.23
C ALA A 102 11.13 9.81 -6.08
N ASP A 103 10.46 8.87 -5.41
CA ASP A 103 9.71 7.78 -6.05
C ASP A 103 8.23 8.16 -6.03
N SER A 104 7.67 8.43 -7.20
CA SER A 104 6.25 8.75 -7.37
C SER A 104 5.37 7.51 -7.60
N GLN A 105 5.93 6.31 -7.48
CA GLN A 105 5.22 5.06 -7.75
C GLN A 105 4.59 4.46 -6.47
N HIS A 106 3.71 5.22 -5.82
CA HIS A 106 2.81 4.65 -4.81
C HIS A 106 1.95 3.55 -5.42
N MET A 107 1.54 2.57 -4.61
CA MET A 107 0.86 1.38 -5.11
C MET A 107 -0.42 1.73 -5.88
N HIS A 108 -1.12 2.78 -5.45
CA HIS A 108 -2.28 3.35 -6.15
C HIS A 108 -1.97 3.83 -7.58
N HIS A 109 -0.84 4.51 -7.83
CA HIS A 109 -0.45 4.94 -9.18
C HIS A 109 -0.08 3.76 -10.07
N ARG A 110 0.51 2.71 -9.50
CA ARG A 110 0.80 1.49 -10.26
C ARG A 110 -0.50 0.79 -10.65
N LEU A 111 -1.45 0.65 -9.72
CA LEU A 111 -2.78 0.09 -10.00
C LEU A 111 -3.56 0.88 -11.07
N LEU A 112 -3.43 2.21 -11.10
CA LEU A 112 -4.00 3.02 -12.19
C LEU A 112 -3.35 2.73 -13.54
N LYS A 113 -2.02 2.59 -13.61
CA LYS A 113 -1.29 2.21 -14.83
C LYS A 113 -1.64 0.81 -15.34
N LEU A 114 -2.19 -0.05 -14.47
CA LEU A 114 -2.71 -1.38 -14.82
C LEU A 114 -4.10 -1.35 -15.45
N GLY A 115 -4.73 -0.19 -15.60
CA GLY A 115 -6.08 -0.06 -16.18
C GLY A 115 -7.22 -0.25 -15.17
N PHE A 116 -6.91 -0.39 -13.87
CA PHE A 116 -7.96 -0.37 -12.85
C PHE A 116 -8.58 1.02 -12.74
N ARG A 117 -9.90 1.06 -12.64
CA ARG A 117 -10.64 2.30 -12.41
C ARG A 117 -10.28 2.85 -11.03
N HIS A 118 -9.95 4.14 -10.97
CA HIS A 118 -9.59 4.85 -9.73
C HIS A 118 -10.51 4.52 -8.54
N ARG A 119 -11.83 4.52 -8.78
CA ARG A 119 -12.85 4.21 -7.76
C ARG A 119 -12.69 2.80 -7.17
N SER A 120 -12.41 1.79 -7.99
CA SER A 120 -12.26 0.39 -7.54
C SER A 120 -11.04 0.23 -6.63
N ILE A 121 -9.95 0.94 -6.94
CA ILE A 121 -8.73 0.92 -6.13
C ILE A 121 -9.02 1.55 -4.77
N VAL A 122 -9.65 2.73 -4.74
CA VAL A 122 -10.00 3.43 -3.50
C VAL A 122 -10.92 2.58 -2.60
N LEU A 123 -11.96 1.96 -3.19
CA LEU A 123 -12.85 1.04 -2.47
C LEU A 123 -12.12 -0.17 -1.89
N PHE A 124 -11.16 -0.74 -2.64
CA PHE A 124 -10.32 -1.83 -2.15
C PHE A 124 -9.48 -1.40 -0.93
N TYR A 125 -8.83 -0.23 -0.98
CA TYR A 125 -8.08 0.30 0.15
C TYR A 125 -8.95 0.54 1.38
N TYR A 126 -10.19 1.06 1.20
CA TYR A 126 -11.14 1.22 2.30
C TYR A 126 -11.54 -0.12 2.91
N GLY A 127 -11.83 -1.13 2.08
CA GLY A 127 -12.17 -2.48 2.55
C GLY A 127 -11.04 -3.11 3.37
N VAL A 128 -9.81 -3.11 2.84
CA VAL A 128 -8.66 -3.71 3.55
C VAL A 128 -8.32 -2.94 4.84
N THR A 129 -8.34 -1.60 4.80
CA THR A 129 -8.08 -0.78 5.99
C THR A 129 -9.15 -0.98 7.06
N PHE A 130 -10.42 -1.15 6.68
CA PHE A 130 -11.50 -1.46 7.60
C PHE A 130 -11.31 -2.84 8.25
N LEU A 131 -10.97 -3.87 7.47
CA LEU A 131 -10.71 -5.22 7.98
C LEU A 131 -9.51 -5.26 8.94
N LEU A 132 -8.42 -4.58 8.59
CA LEU A 132 -7.25 -4.45 9.48
C LEU A 132 -7.59 -3.68 10.76
N GLY A 133 -8.42 -2.64 10.66
CA GLY A 133 -8.92 -1.90 11.82
C GLY A 133 -9.74 -2.77 12.76
N MET A 134 -10.67 -3.55 12.20
CA MET A 134 -11.47 -4.55 12.95
C MET A 134 -10.57 -5.60 13.60
N LEU A 135 -9.57 -6.09 12.87
CA LEU A 135 -8.61 -7.06 13.40
C LEU A 135 -7.85 -6.49 14.61
N GLY A 136 -7.31 -5.28 14.45
CA GLY A 136 -6.59 -4.58 15.50
C GLY A 136 -7.45 -4.38 16.75
N TYR A 137 -8.71 -4.00 16.60
CA TYR A 137 -9.64 -3.85 17.73
C TYR A 137 -9.85 -5.14 18.52
N LEU A 138 -9.96 -6.27 17.83
CA LEU A 138 -10.27 -7.55 18.44
C LEU A 138 -9.08 -8.13 19.21
N ILE A 139 -7.86 -7.93 18.71
CA ILE A 139 -6.62 -8.34 19.40
C ILE A 139 -6.39 -7.47 20.63
N ALA A 140 -6.74 -6.19 20.52
CA ALA A 140 -6.37 -5.24 21.52
C ALA A 140 -7.09 -5.52 22.86
N PRO A 141 -6.38 -5.35 23.99
CA PRO A 141 -6.90 -5.71 25.31
C PRO A 141 -8.18 -4.91 25.62
N SER A 142 -9.03 -5.51 26.45
CA SER A 142 -10.28 -4.87 26.89
C SER A 142 -10.14 -4.12 28.20
N SER A 143 -9.24 -4.59 29.06
CA SER A 143 -8.96 -4.07 30.40
C SER A 143 -7.62 -4.63 30.87
N PHE A 144 -7.10 -4.14 32.00
CA PHE A 144 -5.90 -4.67 32.65
C PHE A 144 -6.26 -5.26 34.01
N ASN A 145 -5.63 -6.37 34.38
CA ASN A 145 -5.75 -6.96 35.71
C ASN A 145 -5.06 -6.07 36.76
N ALA A 146 -5.31 -6.35 38.05
CA ALA A 146 -4.65 -5.64 39.17
C ALA A 146 -3.12 -5.77 39.15
N GLU A 147 -2.59 -6.85 38.56
CA GLU A 147 -1.15 -7.08 38.35
C GLU A 147 -0.58 -6.31 37.14
N GLY A 148 -1.42 -5.63 36.37
CA GLY A 148 -1.02 -4.89 35.16
C GLY A 148 -1.05 -5.73 33.88
N ASP A 149 -1.47 -6.99 33.94
CA ASP A 149 -1.54 -7.86 32.77
C ASP A 149 -2.75 -7.52 31.88
N PRO A 150 -2.57 -7.47 30.54
CA PRO A 150 -3.65 -7.19 29.61
C PRO A 150 -4.66 -8.34 29.54
N ILE A 151 -5.93 -8.01 29.79
CA ILE A 151 -7.06 -8.94 29.65
C ILE A 151 -7.50 -8.92 28.18
N PRO A 152 -7.37 -10.05 27.45
CA PRO A 152 -7.79 -10.12 26.07
C PRO A 152 -9.31 -9.91 25.99
N ARG A 153 -9.75 -9.15 24.99
CA ARG A 153 -11.18 -8.85 24.78
C ARG A 153 -11.99 -10.12 24.49
N ILE A 154 -11.36 -11.07 23.80
CA ILE A 154 -11.89 -12.40 23.59
C ILE A 154 -11.09 -13.36 24.45
N SER A 155 -11.78 -13.96 25.42
CA SER A 155 -11.18 -14.88 26.41
C SER A 155 -10.84 -16.26 25.83
N ASP A 156 -11.58 -16.73 24.81
CA ASP A 156 -11.33 -18.04 24.20
C ASP A 156 -10.18 -17.95 23.17
N PRO A 157 -9.00 -18.54 23.45
CA PRO A 157 -7.84 -18.43 22.57
C PRO A 157 -8.12 -19.01 21.18
N LYS A 158 -8.95 -20.07 21.08
CA LYS A 158 -9.25 -20.72 19.80
C LYS A 158 -10.03 -19.80 18.87
N MET A 159 -10.93 -18.99 19.43
CA MET A 159 -11.70 -18.02 18.66
C MET A 159 -10.79 -16.87 18.17
N VAL A 160 -9.85 -16.43 19.00
CA VAL A 160 -8.84 -15.42 18.59
C VAL A 160 -8.01 -15.94 17.42
N TYR A 161 -7.40 -17.12 17.55
CA TYR A 161 -6.57 -17.69 16.46
C TYR A 161 -7.39 -17.95 15.19
N GLY A 162 -8.64 -18.41 15.32
CA GLY A 162 -9.56 -18.59 14.19
C GLY A 162 -9.84 -17.29 13.44
N MET A 163 -10.16 -16.21 14.16
CA MET A 163 -10.41 -14.89 13.54
C MET A 163 -9.14 -14.27 12.94
N MET A 164 -7.98 -14.45 13.61
CA MET A 164 -6.68 -14.06 13.07
C MET A 164 -6.38 -14.76 11.75
N ALA A 165 -6.67 -16.07 11.67
CA ALA A 165 -6.46 -16.85 10.47
C ALA A 165 -7.38 -16.42 9.32
N VAL A 166 -8.66 -16.15 9.60
CA VAL A 166 -9.63 -15.72 8.57
C VAL A 166 -9.29 -14.33 8.04
N ILE A 167 -9.09 -13.35 8.93
CA ILE A 167 -8.84 -11.97 8.51
C ILE A 167 -7.41 -11.83 7.98
N GLY A 168 -6.42 -12.39 8.68
CA GLY A 168 -5.03 -12.43 8.22
C GLY A 168 -4.87 -13.17 6.91
N GLY A 169 -5.55 -14.30 6.74
CA GLY A 169 -5.61 -15.04 5.48
C GLY A 169 -6.24 -14.24 4.35
N GLY A 170 -7.36 -13.55 4.61
CA GLY A 170 -8.01 -12.67 3.64
C GLY A 170 -7.14 -11.48 3.22
N VAL A 171 -6.46 -10.85 4.17
CA VAL A 171 -5.49 -9.77 3.91
C VAL A 171 -4.29 -10.31 3.12
N PHE A 172 -3.74 -11.47 3.49
CA PHE A 172 -2.63 -12.11 2.79
C PHE A 172 -3.00 -12.50 1.36
N LEU A 173 -4.20 -13.07 1.14
CA LEU A 173 -4.72 -13.39 -0.19
C LEU A 173 -4.92 -12.13 -1.03
N GLY A 174 -5.52 -11.08 -0.45
CA GLY A 174 -5.67 -9.78 -1.11
C GLY A 174 -4.31 -9.19 -1.50
N TYR A 175 -3.32 -9.28 -0.61
CA TYR A 175 -1.95 -8.85 -0.86
C TYR A 175 -1.24 -9.69 -1.93
N ALA A 176 -1.30 -11.01 -1.83
CA ALA A 176 -0.70 -11.94 -2.79
C ALA A 176 -1.31 -11.73 -4.18
N ALA A 177 -2.63 -11.54 -4.27
CA ALA A 177 -3.29 -11.18 -5.52
C ALA A 177 -2.74 -9.86 -6.08
N LEU A 178 -2.58 -8.83 -5.25
CA LEU A 178 -2.07 -7.53 -5.67
C LEU A 178 -0.62 -7.61 -6.18
N VAL A 179 0.26 -8.35 -5.48
CA VAL A 179 1.64 -8.59 -5.89
C VAL A 179 1.73 -9.49 -7.12
N SER A 180 0.87 -10.50 -7.25
CA SER A 180 0.79 -11.34 -8.43
C SER A 180 0.35 -10.56 -9.66
N ILE A 181 -0.61 -9.65 -9.50
CA ILE A 181 -1.03 -8.72 -10.55
C ILE A 181 0.14 -7.81 -10.95
N GLU A 182 0.88 -7.26 -9.98
CA GLU A 182 2.03 -6.40 -10.22
C GLU A 182 3.15 -7.13 -11.00
N LYS A 183 3.51 -8.34 -10.60
CA LYS A 183 4.55 -9.14 -11.28
C LYS A 183 4.16 -9.52 -12.70
N ARG A 184 2.90 -9.87 -12.94
CA ARG A 184 2.39 -10.19 -14.29
C ARG A 184 2.52 -8.99 -15.22
N PHE A 185 2.35 -7.78 -14.70
CA PHE A 185 2.48 -6.57 -15.48
C PHE A 185 3.92 -6.18 -15.78
N GLU A 186 4.84 -6.31 -14.81
CA GLU A 186 6.27 -6.12 -15.09
C GLU A 186 6.73 -7.05 -16.20
N PHE A 187 6.24 -8.30 -16.20
CA PHE A 187 6.52 -9.25 -17.27
C PHE A 187 5.88 -8.85 -18.60
N ALA A 188 4.63 -8.35 -18.59
CA ALA A 188 3.94 -7.89 -19.80
C ALA A 188 4.62 -6.66 -20.43
N ILE A 189 5.05 -5.68 -19.63
CA ILE A 189 5.81 -4.53 -20.13
C ILE A 189 7.13 -5.00 -20.73
N LEU A 190 7.88 -5.86 -20.03
CA LEU A 190 9.14 -6.40 -20.54
C LEU A 190 8.94 -7.17 -21.84
N ASP A 191 7.84 -7.91 -21.99
CA ASP A 191 7.51 -8.59 -23.24
C ASP A 191 7.21 -7.59 -24.37
N ILE A 192 6.43 -6.54 -24.10
CA ILE A 192 6.15 -5.48 -25.09
C ILE A 192 7.43 -4.74 -25.48
N THR A 193 8.27 -4.35 -24.52
CA THR A 193 9.55 -3.68 -24.80
C THR A 193 10.47 -4.57 -25.63
N ARG A 194 10.61 -5.86 -25.30
CA ARG A 194 11.41 -6.80 -26.10
C ARG A 194 10.87 -6.98 -27.51
N ARG A 195 9.54 -6.99 -27.69
CA ARG A 195 8.94 -7.05 -29.03
C ARG A 195 9.19 -5.78 -29.82
N TYR A 196 9.14 -4.61 -29.18
CA TYR A 196 9.46 -3.34 -29.80
C TYR A 196 10.93 -3.25 -30.20
N GLU A 197 11.87 -3.58 -29.30
CA GLU A 197 13.30 -3.61 -29.59
C GLU A 197 13.62 -4.57 -30.73
N ARG A 198 13.03 -5.78 -30.71
CA ARG A 198 13.21 -6.75 -31.81
C ARG A 198 12.63 -6.25 -33.13
N GLY A 199 11.48 -5.59 -33.13
CA GLY A 199 10.90 -4.99 -34.33
C GLY A 199 11.79 -3.88 -34.89
N ASN A 200 12.35 -3.05 -34.01
CA ASN A 200 13.26 -1.97 -34.39
C ASN A 200 14.61 -2.50 -34.93
N ASP A 201 15.13 -3.61 -34.40
CA ASP A 201 16.31 -4.27 -34.97
C ASP A 201 16.01 -4.84 -36.36
N ILE A 202 14.86 -5.47 -36.57
CA ILE A 202 14.44 -5.99 -37.89
C ILE A 202 14.31 -4.87 -38.93
N ASP A 203 13.69 -3.74 -38.58
CA ASP A 203 13.59 -2.58 -39.48
C ASP A 203 14.98 -2.02 -39.83
N LYS A 204 15.92 -2.07 -38.89
CA LYS A 204 17.30 -1.62 -39.09
C LYS A 204 18.07 -2.53 -40.04
N ASP A 205 17.97 -3.85 -39.84
CA ASP A 205 18.57 -4.86 -40.71
C ASP A 205 18.00 -4.78 -42.14
N LEU A 206 16.70 -4.51 -42.27
CA LEU A 206 16.04 -4.35 -43.57
C LEU A 206 16.53 -3.10 -44.32
N HIS A 207 16.72 -1.99 -43.62
CA HIS A 207 17.27 -0.76 -44.20
C HIS A 207 18.73 -0.93 -44.65
N GLU A 208 19.53 -1.75 -43.95
CA GLU A 208 20.91 -2.05 -44.32
C GLU A 208 20.97 -2.95 -45.57
N LEU A 209 20.12 -3.99 -45.65
CA LEU A 209 20.01 -4.86 -46.81
C LEU A 209 19.51 -4.15 -48.07
N VAL A 210 18.47 -3.31 -47.95
CA VAL A 210 17.94 -2.52 -49.08
C VAL A 210 18.95 -1.44 -49.50
N GLY A 211 19.70 -0.88 -48.56
CA GLY A 211 20.80 0.05 -48.86
C GLY A 211 21.92 -0.59 -49.68
N ASP A 212 22.30 -1.84 -49.36
CA ASP A 212 23.30 -2.60 -50.12
C ASP A 212 22.78 -3.04 -51.51
N GLU A 213 21.51 -3.48 -51.63
CA GLU A 213 20.91 -3.81 -52.93
C GLU A 213 20.87 -2.60 -53.88
N THR A 214 20.56 -1.41 -53.37
CA THR A 214 20.57 -0.18 -54.19
C THR A 214 21.97 0.22 -54.69
N LEU A 215 23.03 -0.22 -54.01
CA LEU A 215 24.41 0.01 -54.43
C LEU A 215 24.91 -1.07 -55.42
N GLU A 216 24.39 -2.29 -55.35
CA GLU A 216 24.72 -3.35 -56.32
C GLU A 216 24.01 -3.14 -57.67
N GLU A 217 22.76 -2.68 -57.69
CA GLU A 217 21.97 -2.50 -58.92
C GLU A 217 22.49 -1.34 -59.81
N GLU A 218 23.19 -0.35 -59.24
CA GLU A 218 23.86 0.72 -60.01
C GLU A 218 25.19 0.28 -60.65
N THR A 219 25.69 -0.92 -60.35
CA THR A 219 27.01 -1.39 -60.82
C THR A 219 26.98 -2.47 -61.91
N GLU A 220 25.82 -2.92 -62.39
CA GLU A 220 25.75 -3.77 -63.58
C GLU A 220 25.89 -2.93 -64.87
N PRO A 221 27.01 -3.03 -65.63
CA PRO A 221 27.12 -2.33 -66.90
C PRO A 221 26.16 -2.97 -67.90
N SER A 222 25.25 -2.16 -68.43
CA SER A 222 24.38 -2.50 -69.55
C SER A 222 25.18 -3.08 -70.72
N LYS A 223 25.25 -4.41 -70.79
CA LYS A 223 25.67 -5.13 -71.98
C LYS A 223 24.41 -5.44 -72.77
N GLU A 224 24.05 -4.57 -73.71
CA GLU A 224 23.35 -5.03 -74.91
C GLU A 224 23.48 -4.06 -76.08
N ASN A 225 24.03 -4.65 -77.16
CA ASN A 225 23.81 -4.43 -78.60
C ASN A 225 24.18 -3.08 -79.24
#